data_AF-A0A9P0GIQ6-F1
#
_entry.id   AF-A0A9P0GIQ6-F1
#
_cell.length_a   1.000
_cell.length_b   1.000
_cell.length_c   1.000
_cell.angle_alpha   90.00
_cell.angle_beta   90.00
_cell.angle_gamma   90.00
#
_symmetry.space_group_name_H-M   'P 1'
#
loop_
_entity.id
_entity.type
_entity.pdbx_description
1 polymer ?
#
loop_
_entity_poly.entity_id
_entity_poly.type
_entity_poly.pdbx_seq_one_letter_code
_entity_poly.pdbx_strand_id
1 'polypeptide(L)'
;MNHFSVIVLFLSLGCTLSRELHPILPNSNKCFDTYTDVQPINLSSLTKACVESIPEINNCQGLALVSDEIILLACNETDDENVKPLKKGCYRIIKQDGNEGVVCQRFKKRNLCEVIKTPANLVIEVYCDRSARGIVNVRQLKLTR
;
A
#
# COMPACT_ATOMS: atom_id res chain seq x y z
N MET A 1 -18.77 61.47 -2.55
CA MET A 1 -18.70 60.34 -3.50
C MET A 1 -17.49 59.51 -3.11
N ASN A 2 -17.69 58.45 -2.33
CA ASN A 2 -16.59 57.64 -1.79
C ASN A 2 -16.34 56.45 -2.70
N HIS A 3 -15.19 56.43 -3.35
CA HIS A 3 -14.70 55.30 -4.13
C HIS A 3 -14.25 54.19 -3.18
N PHE A 4 -15.01 53.10 -3.09
CA PHE A 4 -14.54 51.86 -2.47
C PHE A 4 -13.73 51.09 -3.50
N SER A 5 -12.41 51.02 -3.27
CA SER A 5 -11.49 50.18 -4.02
C SER A 5 -11.67 48.73 -3.55
N VAL A 6 -12.26 47.88 -4.40
CA VAL A 6 -12.46 46.46 -4.13
C VAL A 6 -11.18 45.71 -4.46
N ILE A 7 -10.41 45.35 -3.45
CA ILE A 7 -9.23 44.50 -3.57
C ILE A 7 -9.71 43.05 -3.74
N VAL A 8 -9.64 42.53 -4.97
CA VAL A 8 -9.91 41.12 -5.28
C VAL A 8 -8.66 40.30 -4.95
N LEU A 9 -8.61 39.73 -3.75
CA LEU A 9 -7.60 38.75 -3.36
C LEU A 9 -7.91 37.41 -4.06
N PHE A 10 -7.25 37.15 -5.19
CA PHE A 10 -7.16 35.82 -5.78
C PHE A 10 -6.34 34.92 -4.84
N LEU A 11 -7.02 34.30 -3.88
CA LEU A 11 -6.49 33.13 -3.19
C LEU A 11 -6.40 32.02 -4.24
N SER A 12 -5.22 31.83 -4.80
CA SER A 12 -4.89 30.61 -5.53
C SER A 12 -5.00 29.45 -4.54
N LEU A 13 -6.19 28.83 -4.47
CA LEU A 13 -6.38 27.53 -3.85
C LEU A 13 -5.44 26.58 -4.59
N GLY A 14 -4.28 26.32 -4.00
CA GLY A 14 -3.51 25.14 -4.33
C GLY A 14 -4.41 23.95 -4.05
N CYS A 15 -5.04 23.40 -5.08
CA CYS A 15 -5.69 22.10 -5.00
C CYS A 15 -4.61 21.09 -4.61
N THR A 16 -4.48 20.84 -3.30
CA THR A 16 -3.86 19.62 -2.82
C THR A 16 -4.75 18.50 -3.34
N LEU A 17 -4.35 17.88 -4.45
CA LEU A 17 -5.01 16.71 -5.00
C LEU A 17 -4.87 15.61 -3.94
N SER A 18 -5.84 15.53 -3.04
CA SER A 18 -5.94 14.48 -2.05
C SER A 18 -6.30 13.22 -2.82
N ARG A 19 -5.27 12.48 -3.27
CA ARG A 19 -5.47 11.16 -3.88
C ARG A 19 -5.98 10.24 -2.78
N GLU A 20 -7.22 9.78 -2.93
CA GLU A 20 -7.76 8.76 -2.05
C GLU A 20 -6.94 7.48 -2.21
N LEU A 21 -6.43 6.97 -1.08
CA LEU A 21 -5.77 5.67 -1.04
C LEU A 21 -6.77 4.54 -1.33
N HIS A 22 -6.31 3.48 -1.97
CA HIS A 22 -7.05 2.26 -2.23
C HIS A 22 -6.85 1.29 -1.05
N PRO A 23 -7.79 1.19 -0.10
CA PRO A 23 -7.62 0.27 1.01
C PRO A 23 -7.64 -1.17 0.53
N ILE A 24 -6.78 -2.00 1.14
CA ILE A 24 -6.89 -3.45 1.10
C ILE A 24 -8.22 -3.83 1.75
N LEU A 25 -9.02 -4.59 1.03
CA LEU A 25 -10.30 -5.12 1.50
C LEU A 25 -10.12 -6.58 1.93
N PRO A 26 -10.85 -7.04 2.97
CA PRO A 26 -10.83 -8.41 3.45
C PRO A 26 -11.59 -9.32 2.46
N ASN A 27 -10.97 -9.60 1.30
CA ASN A 27 -11.51 -10.46 0.25
C ASN A 27 -10.46 -11.48 -0.13
N SER A 28 -10.74 -12.76 0.15
CA SER A 28 -9.80 -13.88 0.01
C SER A 28 -9.28 -14.12 -1.41
N ASN A 29 -9.90 -13.54 -2.43
CA ASN A 29 -9.44 -13.64 -3.82
C ASN A 29 -8.43 -12.54 -4.22
N LYS A 30 -7.98 -11.70 -3.28
CA LYS A 30 -7.01 -10.63 -3.55
C LYS A 30 -5.61 -11.03 -3.10
N CYS A 31 -4.64 -10.85 -3.99
CA CYS A 31 -3.21 -11.00 -3.70
C CYS A 31 -2.45 -9.76 -4.16
N PHE A 32 -1.35 -9.49 -3.47
CA PHE A 32 -0.49 -8.33 -3.68
C PHE A 32 0.95 -8.78 -3.90
N ASP A 33 1.64 -8.12 -4.83
CA ASP A 33 3.05 -8.39 -5.07
C ASP A 33 3.88 -7.84 -3.90
N THR A 34 4.88 -8.61 -3.48
CA THR A 34 5.76 -8.29 -2.36
C THR A 34 7.22 -8.45 -2.75
N TYR A 35 8.07 -7.58 -2.20
CA TYR A 35 9.51 -7.60 -2.41
C TYR A 35 10.25 -6.90 -1.28
N THR A 36 11.50 -7.28 -1.03
CA THR A 36 12.40 -6.53 -0.13
C THR A 36 12.85 -5.25 -0.80
N ASP A 37 12.87 -4.12 -0.07
CA ASP A 37 13.26 -2.78 -0.57
C ASP A 37 14.78 -2.65 -0.82
N VAL A 38 15.36 -3.57 -1.58
CA VAL A 38 16.72 -3.53 -2.10
C VAL A 38 16.71 -3.07 -3.56
N GLN A 39 17.63 -2.17 -3.93
CA GLN A 39 17.81 -1.76 -5.32
C GLN A 39 18.89 -2.62 -5.98
N PRO A 40 18.69 -3.08 -7.23
CA PRO A 40 17.47 -3.00 -8.04
C PRO A 40 16.38 -3.99 -7.57
N ILE A 41 15.11 -3.62 -7.77
CA ILE A 41 13.99 -4.55 -7.53
C ILE A 41 14.08 -5.66 -8.58
N ASN A 42 14.28 -6.89 -8.12
CA ASN A 42 14.25 -8.04 -9.02
C ASN A 42 12.80 -8.49 -9.24
N LEU A 43 12.27 -8.21 -10.44
CA LEU A 43 10.90 -8.59 -10.83
C LEU A 43 10.69 -10.12 -10.87
N SER A 44 11.77 -10.92 -10.91
CA SER A 44 11.69 -12.39 -10.86
C SER A 44 11.60 -12.96 -9.44
N SER A 45 11.86 -12.15 -8.41
CA SER A 45 11.77 -12.56 -6.99
C SER A 45 10.54 -11.99 -6.30
N LEU A 46 9.50 -11.60 -7.05
CA LEU A 46 8.24 -11.13 -6.48
C LEU A 46 7.50 -12.31 -5.84
N THR A 47 7.31 -12.24 -4.54
CA THR A 47 6.41 -13.14 -3.80
C THR A 47 5.04 -12.51 -3.71
N LYS A 48 3.99 -13.31 -3.49
CA LYS A 48 2.63 -12.79 -3.30
C LYS A 48 2.19 -12.94 -1.86
N ALA A 49 1.55 -11.91 -1.34
CA ALA A 49 0.78 -11.99 -0.11
C ALA A 49 -0.70 -11.96 -0.47
N CYS A 50 -1.43 -13.01 -0.10
CA CYS A 50 -2.85 -13.15 -0.40
C CYS A 50 -3.68 -12.93 0.86
N VAL A 51 -4.88 -12.39 0.68
CA VAL A 51 -5.83 -12.28 1.79
C VAL A 51 -6.30 -13.68 2.13
N GLU A 52 -6.14 -14.08 3.38
CA GLU A 52 -6.54 -15.40 3.86
C GLU A 52 -7.02 -15.34 5.31
N SER A 53 -7.69 -16.40 5.75
CA SER A 53 -8.03 -16.58 7.15
C SER A 53 -6.80 -17.07 7.91
N ILE A 54 -6.53 -16.45 9.06
CA ILE A 54 -5.42 -16.74 9.95
C ILE A 54 -5.98 -17.47 11.18
N PRO A 55 -5.92 -18.82 11.22
CA PRO A 55 -6.56 -19.61 12.26
C PRO A 55 -5.97 -19.34 13.65
N GLU A 56 -4.68 -19.02 13.73
CA GLU A 56 -3.99 -18.74 15.00
C GLU A 56 -4.53 -17.48 15.69
N ILE A 57 -5.26 -16.63 14.96
CA ILE A 57 -5.78 -15.34 15.44
C ILE A 57 -7.29 -15.34 15.23
N ASN A 58 -8.01 -16.21 15.95
CA ASN A 58 -9.48 -16.24 15.95
C ASN A 58 -10.13 -16.25 14.54
N ASN A 59 -9.48 -16.89 13.56
CA ASN A 59 -9.88 -16.88 12.15
C ASN A 59 -10.03 -15.48 11.52
N CYS A 60 -9.25 -14.50 11.98
CA CYS A 60 -9.15 -13.18 11.36
C CYS A 60 -8.72 -13.29 9.89
N GLN A 61 -9.18 -12.38 9.05
CA GLN A 61 -8.68 -12.21 7.69
C GLN A 61 -7.49 -11.26 7.68
N GLY A 62 -6.41 -11.66 7.01
CA GLY A 62 -5.16 -10.93 6.97
C GLY A 62 -4.30 -11.27 5.77
N LEU A 63 -3.10 -10.68 5.73
CA LEU A 63 -2.02 -11.05 4.82
C LEU A 63 -0.90 -11.68 5.64
N ALA A 64 -0.66 -12.98 5.49
CA ALA A 64 0.58 -13.58 5.97
C ALA A 64 1.71 -13.25 5.00
N LEU A 65 2.84 -12.80 5.54
CA LEU A 65 3.99 -12.36 4.76
C LEU A 65 5.11 -13.38 4.86
N VAL A 66 5.98 -13.42 3.83
CA VAL A 66 7.18 -14.27 3.82
C VAL A 66 8.18 -13.95 4.94
N SER A 67 8.01 -12.79 5.60
CA SER A 67 8.80 -12.36 6.76
C SER A 67 8.25 -12.87 8.10
N ASP A 68 7.25 -13.76 8.10
CA ASP A 68 6.48 -14.20 9.27
C ASP A 68 5.71 -13.06 9.98
N GLU A 69 5.58 -11.92 9.32
CA GLU A 69 4.72 -10.83 9.76
C GLU A 69 3.29 -11.03 9.23
N ILE A 70 2.28 -10.59 9.99
CA ILE A 70 0.87 -10.74 9.59
C ILE A 70 0.19 -9.38 9.63
N ILE A 71 -0.39 -8.94 8.51
CA ILE A 71 -1.21 -7.72 8.47
C ILE A 71 -2.68 -8.11 8.65
N LEU A 72 -3.33 -7.57 9.69
CA LEU A 72 -4.74 -7.84 9.98
C LEU A 72 -5.66 -6.89 9.21
N LEU A 73 -6.71 -7.45 8.61
CA LEU A 73 -7.69 -6.71 7.81
C LEU A 73 -9.09 -6.71 8.41
N ALA A 74 -9.54 -7.86 8.95
CA ALA A 74 -10.85 -8.00 9.59
C ALA A 74 -10.86 -9.22 10.53
N CYS A 75 -11.70 -9.21 11.56
CA CYS A 75 -11.91 -10.35 12.46
C CYS A 75 -13.41 -10.52 12.72
N ASN A 76 -13.85 -11.75 12.95
CA ASN A 76 -15.28 -12.08 13.06
C ASN A 76 -15.91 -11.71 14.40
N GLU A 77 -15.12 -11.37 15.43
CA GLU A 77 -15.66 -11.03 16.74
C GLU A 77 -16.06 -9.54 16.83
N THR A 78 -17.34 -9.35 17.13
CA THR A 78 -18.13 -8.12 17.07
C THR A 78 -17.75 -7.01 18.04
N ASP A 79 -16.73 -7.18 18.90
CA ASP A 79 -16.45 -6.23 19.99
C ASP A 79 -14.97 -5.90 20.21
N ASP A 80 -14.09 -6.23 19.27
CA ASP A 80 -12.70 -5.78 19.42
C ASP A 80 -12.51 -4.40 18.76
N GLU A 81 -12.51 -3.35 19.58
CA GLU A 81 -11.90 -2.05 19.22
C GLU A 81 -10.49 -2.23 18.62
N ASN A 82 -9.90 -3.41 18.85
CA ASN A 82 -8.65 -3.86 18.31
C ASN A 82 -8.59 -4.17 16.80
N VAL A 83 -9.70 -4.13 16.05
CA VAL A 83 -9.64 -4.43 14.60
C VAL A 83 -10.25 -3.31 13.74
N LYS A 84 -10.75 -2.24 14.36
CA LYS A 84 -11.18 -1.06 13.59
C LYS A 84 -9.96 -0.48 12.85
N PRO A 85 -10.08 -0.19 11.55
CA PRO A 85 -9.00 0.47 10.81
C PRO A 85 -8.69 1.80 11.48
N LEU A 86 -7.49 1.89 12.08
CA LEU A 86 -7.00 3.06 12.82
C LEU A 86 -7.13 4.35 12.00
N LYS A 87 -6.97 4.22 10.68
CA LYS A 87 -7.20 5.23 9.65
C LYS A 87 -7.31 4.52 8.29
N LYS A 88 -7.99 5.13 7.30
CA LYS A 88 -8.01 4.63 5.91
C LYS A 88 -6.58 4.41 5.42
N GLY A 89 -6.27 3.17 5.01
CA GLY A 89 -4.95 2.76 4.53
C GLY A 89 -3.92 2.42 5.62
N CYS A 90 -4.30 2.38 6.90
CA CYS A 90 -3.44 1.92 8.00
C CYS A 90 -4.01 0.63 8.62
N TYR A 91 -3.14 -0.32 8.90
CA TYR A 91 -3.46 -1.67 9.33
C TYR A 91 -2.62 -2.07 10.53
N ARG A 92 -3.18 -2.94 11.36
CA ARG A 92 -2.40 -3.60 12.41
C ARG A 92 -1.49 -4.65 11.78
N ILE A 93 -0.31 -4.78 12.35
CA ILE A 93 0.66 -5.81 11.98
C ILE A 93 1.09 -6.54 13.24
N ILE A 94 1.14 -7.86 13.18
CA ILE A 94 1.82 -8.70 14.15
C ILE A 94 3.20 -8.97 13.58
N LYS A 95 4.22 -8.58 14.33
CA LYS A 95 5.62 -8.74 13.95
C LYS A 95 6.08 -10.18 14.24
N GLN A 96 7.24 -10.53 13.70
CA GLN A 96 7.86 -11.84 13.90
C GLN A 96 8.10 -12.18 15.39
N ASP A 97 8.32 -11.18 16.25
CA ASP A 97 8.49 -11.35 17.70
C ASP A 97 7.15 -11.46 18.46
N GLY A 98 6.03 -11.47 17.75
CA GLY A 98 4.67 -11.48 18.31
C GLY A 98 4.17 -10.10 18.75
N ASN A 99 4.99 -9.06 18.68
CA ASN A 99 4.57 -7.72 19.08
C ASN A 99 3.66 -7.08 18.02
N GLU A 100 2.63 -6.39 18.48
CA GLU A 100 1.76 -5.62 17.60
C GLU A 100 2.41 -4.29 17.15
N GLY A 101 1.93 -3.78 16.02
CA GLY A 101 2.30 -2.49 15.48
C GLY A 101 1.29 -1.99 14.46
N VAL A 102 1.63 -0.89 13.80
CA VAL A 102 0.80 -0.26 12.78
C VAL A 102 1.64 0.02 11.55
N VAL A 103 1.14 -0.37 10.39
CA VAL A 103 1.71 -0.07 9.08
C VAL A 103 0.70 0.70 8.24
N CYS A 104 1.18 1.65 7.45
CA CYS A 104 0.33 2.51 6.65
C CYS A 104 0.77 2.51 5.18
N GLN A 105 -0.21 2.55 4.31
CA GLN A 105 -0.05 2.81 2.88
C GLN A 105 0.58 4.18 2.67
N ARG A 106 1.52 4.23 1.71
CA ARG A 106 2.18 5.45 1.28
C ARG A 106 2.28 5.45 -0.24
N PHE A 107 2.15 6.63 -0.83
CA PHE A 107 2.33 6.78 -2.27
C PHE A 107 3.81 6.95 -2.63
N LYS A 108 4.39 5.97 -3.33
CA LYS A 108 5.76 6.01 -3.86
C LYS A 108 5.74 6.69 -5.23
N LYS A 109 5.99 8.02 -5.23
CA LYS A 109 5.97 8.88 -6.43
C LYS A 109 6.77 8.32 -7.62
N ARG A 110 7.94 7.73 -7.38
CA ARG A 110 8.85 7.21 -8.43
C ARG A 110 8.19 6.12 -9.28
N ASN A 111 7.38 5.26 -8.67
CA ASN A 111 6.76 4.11 -9.34
C ASN A 111 5.25 4.29 -9.54
N LEU A 112 4.69 5.43 -9.09
CA LEU A 112 3.26 5.72 -9.08
C LEU A 112 2.43 4.60 -8.43
N CYS A 113 2.95 4.06 -7.33
CA CYS A 113 2.34 2.97 -6.57
C CYS A 113 2.02 3.39 -5.14
N GLU A 114 0.90 2.91 -4.62
CA GLU A 114 0.58 2.82 -3.22
C GLU A 114 1.21 1.55 -2.65
N VAL A 115 2.02 1.71 -1.62
CA VAL A 115 2.77 0.61 -1.02
C VAL A 115 2.66 0.62 0.49
N ILE A 116 2.78 -0.54 1.11
CA ILE A 116 3.01 -0.70 2.54
C ILE A 116 4.43 -1.20 2.72
N LYS A 117 5.19 -0.61 3.64
CA LYS A 117 6.51 -1.11 4.06
C LYS A 117 6.41 -1.63 5.49
N THR A 118 6.82 -2.87 5.71
CA THR A 118 6.79 -3.52 7.01
C THR A 118 8.08 -3.30 7.81
N PRO A 119 8.07 -3.52 9.13
CA PRO A 119 9.28 -3.54 9.96
C PRO A 119 10.38 -4.48 9.45
N ALA A 120 10.05 -5.64 8.88
CA ALA A 120 11.02 -6.55 8.27
C ALA A 120 11.51 -6.11 6.87
N ASN A 121 11.29 -4.85 6.48
CA ASN A 121 11.69 -4.27 5.19
C ASN A 121 11.02 -4.91 3.96
N LEU A 122 9.92 -5.64 4.14
CA LEU A 122 9.10 -6.10 3.04
C LEU A 122 8.21 -4.95 2.54
N VAL A 123 8.10 -4.82 1.23
CA VAL A 123 7.22 -3.87 0.55
C VAL A 123 6.10 -4.64 -0.10
N ILE A 124 4.88 -4.17 0.06
CA ILE A 124 3.66 -4.72 -0.53
C ILE A 124 3.10 -3.67 -1.50
N GLU A 125 2.97 -4.01 -2.78
CA GLU A 125 2.31 -3.17 -3.79
C GLU A 125 0.80 -3.33 -3.71
N VAL A 126 0.11 -2.31 -3.17
CA VAL A 126 -1.34 -2.34 -3.01
C VAL A 126 -2.04 -1.97 -4.31
N TYR A 127 -1.62 -0.85 -4.90
CA TYR A 127 -2.19 -0.33 -6.13
C TYR A 127 -1.10 0.41 -6.90
N CYS A 128 -0.96 0.15 -8.20
CA CYS A 128 -0.06 0.87 -9.06
C CYS A 128 -0.82 1.36 -10.28
N ASP A 129 -0.65 2.64 -10.61
CA ASP A 129 -1.18 3.17 -11.85
C ASP A 129 -0.36 2.61 -13.02
N ARG A 130 -0.87 1.55 -13.67
CA ARG A 130 -0.17 0.82 -14.73
C ARG A 130 0.02 1.65 -16.00
N SER A 131 -0.63 2.81 -16.14
CA SER A 131 -0.32 3.76 -17.20
C SER A 131 1.12 4.32 -17.09
N ALA A 132 1.74 4.21 -15.91
CA ALA A 132 3.13 4.56 -15.64
C ALA A 132 4.15 3.47 -16.02
N ARG A 133 3.72 2.22 -16.22
CA ARG A 133 4.59 1.11 -16.67
C ARG A 133 4.72 1.07 -18.21
N GLY A 134 4.52 2.21 -18.86
CA GLY A 134 4.66 2.39 -20.29
C GLY A 134 6.13 2.39 -20.73
N ILE A 135 6.51 1.32 -21.43
CA ILE A 135 7.62 1.23 -22.40
C ILE A 135 9.03 1.17 -21.78
N VAL A 136 9.48 -0.04 -21.39
CA VAL A 136 10.85 -0.45 -21.71
C VAL A 136 10.79 -1.07 -23.11
N ASN A 137 10.98 -0.23 -24.13
CA ASN A 137 11.31 -0.71 -25.47
C ASN A 137 12.70 -1.32 -25.37
N VAL A 138 12.80 -2.60 -25.03
CA VAL A 138 13.99 -3.36 -25.39
C VAL A 138 13.92 -3.49 -26.91
N ARG A 139 14.46 -2.50 -27.63
CA ARG A 139 14.89 -2.73 -29.01
C ARG A 139 15.76 -3.98 -28.92
N GLN A 140 15.29 -5.08 -29.49
CA GLN A 140 16.12 -6.25 -29.72
C GLN A 140 17.46 -5.76 -30.24
N LEU A 141 18.51 -5.91 -29.45
CA LEU A 141 19.87 -5.83 -29.97
C LEU A 141 19.97 -7.00 -30.94
N LYS A 142 19.78 -6.69 -32.22
CA LYS A 142 20.20 -7.56 -33.32
C LYS A 142 21.69 -7.83 -33.07
N LEU A 143 21.99 -9.01 -32.55
CA LEU A 143 23.31 -9.60 -32.70
C LEU A 143 23.45 -9.96 -34.18
N THR A 144 23.92 -8.99 -34.97
CA THR A 144 24.51 -9.28 -36.27
C THR A 144 25.84 -9.98 -36.02
N ARG A 145 25.92 -11.22 -36.49
CA ARG A 145 27.15 -11.99 -36.67
C ARG A 145 27.53 -11.91 -38.15
#